data_AF-A0A2T2NTV8-F1
#
_entry.id   AF-A0A2T2NTV8-F1
#
_cell.length_a   1.000
_cell.length_b   1.000
_cell.length_c   1.000
_cell.angle_alpha   90.00
_cell.angle_beta   90.00
_cell.angle_gamma   90.00
#
_symmetry.space_group_name_H-M   'P 1'
#
loop_
_entity.id
_entity.type
_entity.pdbx_description
1 polymer ?
#
loop_
_entity_poly.entity_id
_entity_poly.type
_entity_poly.pdbx_seq_one_letter_code
_entity_poly.pdbx_strand_id
1 'polypeptide(L)' 'MTRPIHILVYSSPLFPAHWSLCIPHVDDPDIGTRIHVSGDAAPGYETAFERNYNLSTTSR' A
#
# COMPACT_ATOMS: atom_id res chain seq x y z
N MET A 1 6.87 -2.01 20.47
CA MET A 1 5.90 -0.90 20.64
C MET A 1 4.77 -1.11 19.65
N THR A 2 3.53 -0.87 20.07
CA THR A 2 2.36 -0.94 19.19
C THR A 2 2.32 0.29 18.30
N ARG A 3 2.02 0.12 17.01
CA ARG A 3 1.83 1.22 16.04
C ARG A 3 0.59 0.95 15.19
N PRO A 4 -0.10 1.99 14.71
CA PRO A 4 -1.19 1.82 13.76
C PRO A 4 -0.66 1.25 12.44
N ILE A 5 -1.42 0.34 11.85
CA ILE A 5 -1.24 -0.12 10.47
C ILE A 5 -2.28 0.61 9.64
N HIS A 6 -1.89 1.07 8.46
CA HIS A 6 -2.78 1.82 7.57
C HIS A 6 -3.24 0.95 6.41
N ILE A 7 -4.51 1.13 6.01
CA ILE A 7 -5.03 0.62 4.74
C ILE A 7 -5.09 1.79 3.78
N LEU A 8 -4.38 1.69 2.66
CA LEU A 8 -4.47 2.66 1.56
C LEU A 8 -5.51 2.18 0.58
N VAL A 9 -6.53 2.98 0.32
CA VAL A 9 -7.63 2.67 -0.60
C VAL A 9 -7.49 3.51 -1.85
N TYR A 10 -7.36 2.87 -3.00
CA TYR A 10 -7.23 3.50 -4.30
C TYR A 10 -8.57 3.41 -5.02
N SER A 11 -9.35 4.49 -4.95
CA SER A 11 -10.60 4.62 -5.69
C SER A 11 -10.33 5.30 -7.02
N SER A 12 -10.40 4.55 -8.12
CA SER A 12 -10.34 5.11 -9.47
C SER A 12 -11.62 4.76 -10.23
N PRO A 13 -12.21 5.68 -11.00
CA PRO A 13 -13.29 5.35 -11.93
C PRO A 13 -12.78 4.58 -13.16
N LEU A 14 -11.48 4.65 -13.46
CA LEU A 14 -10.86 4.02 -14.64
C LEU A 14 -10.29 2.62 -14.35
N PHE A 15 -10.04 2.30 -13.09
CA PHE A 15 -9.45 1.03 -12.67
C PHE A 15 -10.25 0.42 -11.52
N PRO A 16 -10.29 -0.93 -11.40
CA PRO A 16 -10.90 -1.57 -10.25
C PRO A 16 -10.37 -0.98 -8.93
N ALA A 17 -11.30 -0.74 -8.00
CA ALA A 17 -10.95 -0.34 -6.66
C ALA A 17 -10.03 -1.40 -6.04
N HIS A 18 -8.91 -0.96 -5.49
CA HIS A 18 -7.97 -1.86 -4.83
C HIS A 18 -7.38 -1.18 -3.60
N TRP A 19 -6.69 -1.97 -2.78
CA TRP A 19 -6.12 -1.50 -1.53
C TRP A 19 -4.72 -2.06 -1.32
N SER A 20 -3.95 -1.40 -0.46
CA SER A 20 -2.66 -1.88 0.02
C SER A 20 -2.56 -1.72 1.54
N LEU A 21 -1.74 -2.55 2.17
CA LEU A 21 -1.43 -2.45 3.59
C LEU A 21 -0.13 -1.69 3.76
N CYS A 22 -0.08 -0.70 4.65
CA CYS A 22 1.14 0.00 4.99
C CYS A 22 1.47 -0.19 6.48
N ILE A 23 2.67 -0.69 6.73
CA ILE A 23 3.22 -0.90 8.07
C ILE A 23 4.31 0.15 8.28
N PRO A 24 4.07 1.17 9.13
CA PRO A 24 5.06 2.22 9.38
C PRO A 24 6.33 1.70 10.05
N HIS A 25 7.44 2.41 9.84
CA HIS A 25 8.69 2.19 10.57
C HIS A 25 8.52 2.55 12.06
N VAL A 26 9.46 2.13 12.92
CA VAL A 26 9.42 2.47 14.36
C VAL A 26 9.76 3.93 14.58
N ASP A 27 10.78 4.40 13.87
CA ASP A 27 11.37 5.70 14.12
C ASP A 27 10.77 6.80 13.24
N ASP A 28 10.06 6.43 12.17
CA ASP A 28 9.45 7.35 11.22
C ASP A 28 8.07 6.81 10.78
N PRO A 29 6.95 7.44 11.18
CA PRO A 29 5.62 6.99 10.81
C PRO A 29 5.26 7.25 9.34
N ASP A 30 5.98 8.13 8.64
CA ASP A 30 5.71 8.48 7.25
C ASP A 30 6.40 7.51 6.26
N ILE A 31 7.38 6.74 6.73
CA ILE A 31 8.09 5.73 5.94
C ILE A 31 7.73 4.34 6.44
N GLY A 32 7.47 3.40 5.54
CA GLY A 32 7.06 2.05 5.93
C GLY A 32 7.31 0.97 4.89
N THR A 33 6.75 -0.21 5.16
CA THR A 33 6.62 -1.27 4.17
C THR A 33 5.19 -1.26 3.64
N ARG A 34 5.03 -1.13 2.33
CA ARG A 34 3.75 -1.30 1.64
C ARG A 34 3.66 -2.72 1.09
N ILE A 35 2.57 -3.40 1.40
CA ILE A 35 2.19 -4.69 0.85
C ILE A 35 1.05 -4.44 -0.12
N HIS A 36 1.32 -4.61 -1.41
CA HIS A 36 0.39 -4.27 -2.49
C HIS A 36 0.18 -5.48 -3.39
N VAL A 37 -1.08 -5.78 -3.69
CA VAL A 37 -1.46 -6.78 -4.68
C VAL A 37 -1.92 -6.07 -5.94
N SER A 38 -1.33 -6.41 -7.08
CA SER A 38 -1.67 -5.91 -8.42
C SER A 38 -2.04 -7.08 -9.33
N GLY A 39 -2.79 -6.79 -10.40
CA GLY A 39 -3.21 -7.77 -11.39
C GLY A 39 -4.73 -7.87 -11.55
N ASP A 40 -5.15 -8.84 -12.35
CA ASP A 40 -6.57 -9.08 -12.66
C ASP A 40 -6.85 -10.57 -12.88
N ALA A 41 -8.12 -10.93 -13.07
CA ALA A 41 -8.53 -12.33 -13.15
C ALA A 41 -7.97 -13.09 -14.38
N ALA A 42 -7.57 -12.38 -15.45
CA ALA A 42 -7.05 -13.00 -16.66
C ALA A 42 -5.54 -13.33 -16.59
N PRO A 43 -4.61 -12.40 -16.29
CA PRO A 43 -3.19 -12.69 -16.14
C PRO A 43 -2.82 -13.20 -14.74
N GLY A 44 -3.73 -13.07 -13.76
CA GLY A 44 -3.48 -13.41 -12.36
C GLY A 44 -3.04 -12.20 -11.53
N TYR A 45 -2.67 -12.48 -10.29
CA TYR A 45 -2.31 -11.48 -9.29
C TYR A 45 -0.87 -11.67 -8.83
N GLU A 46 -0.18 -10.56 -8.55
CA GLU A 46 1.15 -10.51 -7.97
C GLU A 46 1.12 -9.77 -6.63
N THR A 47 2.05 -10.10 -5.73
CA THR A 47 2.19 -9.41 -4.43
C THR A 47 3.57 -8.78 -4.32
N ALA A 48 3.61 -7.48 -4.10
CA ALA A 48 4.82 -6.70 -3.91
C ALA A 48 5.00 -6.29 -2.44
N PHE A 49 6.22 -6.43 -1.94
CA PHE A 49 6.66 -5.92 -0.64
C PHE A 49 7.62 -4.75 -0.87
N GLU A 50 7.09 -3.54 -0.83
CA GLU A 50 7.84 -2.32 -1.11
C GLU A 50 8.32 -1.69 0.19
N ARG A 51 9.63 -1.68 0.40
CA ARG A 51 10.26 -1.10 1.58
C ARG A 51 10.56 0.38 1.37
N ASN A 52 10.68 1.12 2.47
CA ASN A 52 10.91 2.57 2.48
C ASN A 52 9.83 3.34 1.70
N TYR A 53 8.61 2.80 1.64
CA TYR A 53 7.48 3.45 1.01
C TYR A 53 7.10 4.69 1.81
N ASN A 54 7.07 5.85 1.16
CA ASN A 54 6.74 7.10 1.81
C ASN A 54 5.24 7.41 1.65
N LEU A 55 4.49 7.33 2.74
CA LEU A 55 3.06 7.62 2.81
C LEU A 55 2.72 9.05 2.36
N SER A 56 3.55 10.03 2.72
CA SER A 56 3.33 11.44 2.37
C SER A 56 3.41 11.71 0.86
N THR A 57 4.15 10.87 0.13
CA THR A 57 4.27 10.99 -1.34
C THR A 57 3.10 10.36 -2.09
N THR A 58 2.19 9.69 -1.39
CA THR A 58 0.98 9.12 -1.98
C THR A 58 -0.07 10.21 -2.14
N SER A 59 -0.05 10.94 -3.25
CA SER A 59 -1.16 11.83 -3.61
C SER A 59 -2.32 11.01 -4.18
N ARG A 60 -3.53 11.21 -3.62
CA ARG A 60 -4.80 10.69 -4.14
C ARG A 60 -5.06 11.13 -5.58
#